data_AF-A0A258SNZ1-F1
#
_entry.id   AF-A0A258SNZ1-F1
#
_cell.length_a   1.000
_cell.length_b   1.000
_cell.length_c   1.000
_cell.angle_alpha   90.00
_cell.angle_beta   90.00
_cell.angle_gamma   90.00
#
_symmetry.space_group_name_H-M   'P 1'
#
loop_
_entity.id
_entity.type
_entity.pdbx_description
1 polymer ?
#
loop_
_entity_poly.entity_id
_entity_poly.type
_entity_poly.pdbx_seq_one_letter_code
_entity_poly.pdbx_strand_id
1 'polypeptide(L)'
;MTEHTGTMSHISWLTSLAARLTRVAPGRWLALMLLALHAAVVLDAEAAVTRAFLLAHYGLFLLWQPVVRSESRIEPRLALPVFAMAALLVLVDSTWVMALWLAILAGLMGAVGTSQNERVPRLAYLLALAYSLALLLAWVLPQSLGGTSLPDELNWVVRYGLPILPLAILFLPASRQKTASSTLDFVYGLMLSLLIMVVALGAFAVVAVAKVSYPWALVQTLLGMAVLLLALSLLWNPRAGFSGLGQVTSRYLLSVGLPFEGWAQRLATLAERERDPESFVRDGLADLHELTWIRGGHWQAARGEGVFGEPAEHSVSHAFHGLSLTWQS
;
A
#
# COMPACT_ATOMS: atom_id res chain seq x y z
N MET A 1 -35.36 -10.17 -43.90
CA MET A 1 -35.47 -8.90 -43.15
C MET A 1 -35.77 -9.24 -41.70
N THR A 2 -35.14 -8.77 -40.63
CA THR A 2 -34.10 -7.76 -40.36
C THR A 2 -34.02 -7.72 -38.82
N GLU A 3 -33.19 -8.53 -38.16
CA GLU A 3 -32.92 -8.37 -36.71
C GLU A 3 -31.59 -9.04 -36.32
N HIS A 4 -30.44 -8.41 -36.58
CA HIS A 4 -29.16 -8.83 -35.94
C HIS A 4 -28.13 -7.70 -35.74
N THR A 5 -28.51 -6.43 -35.93
CA THR A 5 -27.57 -5.29 -35.88
C THR A 5 -27.52 -4.54 -34.54
N GLY A 6 -28.25 -4.98 -33.51
CA GLY A 6 -28.36 -4.27 -32.22
C GLY A 6 -27.24 -4.53 -31.21
N THR A 7 -26.62 -5.72 -31.20
CA THR A 7 -25.67 -6.12 -30.14
C THR A 7 -24.22 -5.69 -30.39
N MET A 8 -23.82 -5.41 -31.64
CA MET A 8 -22.45 -4.96 -31.96
C MET A 8 -22.16 -3.48 -31.63
N SER A 9 -23.19 -2.63 -31.51
CA SER A 9 -23.00 -1.19 -31.22
C SER A 9 -22.71 -0.92 -29.73
N HIS A 10 -23.31 -1.68 -28.82
CA HIS A 10 -23.11 -1.49 -27.38
C HIS A 10 -21.68 -1.86 -26.92
N ILE A 11 -21.10 -2.93 -27.49
CA ILE A 11 -19.74 -3.39 -27.14
C ILE A 11 -18.67 -2.43 -27.65
N SER A 12 -18.85 -1.87 -28.85
CA SER A 12 -17.93 -0.87 -29.42
C SER A 12 -18.00 0.47 -28.67
N TRP A 13 -19.18 0.87 -28.19
CA TRP A 13 -19.32 2.05 -27.34
C TRP A 13 -18.62 1.87 -25.99
N LEU A 14 -18.82 0.74 -25.30
CA LEU A 14 -18.17 0.44 -24.01
C LEU A 14 -16.64 0.38 -24.13
N THR A 15 -16.12 -0.25 -25.19
CA THR A 15 -14.67 -0.32 -25.44
C THR A 15 -14.09 1.05 -25.78
N SER A 16 -14.81 1.89 -26.54
CA SER A 16 -14.40 3.28 -26.81
C SER A 16 -14.40 4.17 -25.57
N LEU A 17 -15.35 3.94 -24.65
CA LEU A 17 -15.48 4.66 -23.40
C LEU A 17 -14.38 4.24 -22.43
N ALA A 18 -14.13 2.92 -22.31
CA ALA A 18 -12.99 2.38 -21.57
C ALA A 18 -11.65 2.92 -22.11
N ALA A 19 -11.49 2.98 -23.44
CA ALA A 19 -10.30 3.54 -24.08
C ALA A 19 -10.14 5.06 -23.89
N ARG A 20 -11.23 5.80 -23.63
CA ARG A 20 -11.18 7.22 -23.26
C ARG A 20 -10.85 7.39 -21.78
N LEU A 21 -11.42 6.57 -20.89
CA LEU A 21 -11.14 6.58 -19.46
C LEU A 21 -9.66 6.25 -19.15
N THR A 22 -9.08 5.29 -19.86
CA THR A 22 -7.67 4.90 -19.69
C THR A 22 -6.67 5.94 -20.23
N ARG A 23 -7.13 6.90 -21.05
CA ARG A 23 -6.30 8.03 -21.52
C ARG A 23 -6.25 9.20 -20.55
N VAL A 24 -7.15 9.24 -19.57
CA VAL A 24 -7.14 10.30 -18.55
C VAL A 24 -5.95 10.07 -17.62
N ALA A 25 -5.17 11.13 -17.40
CA ALA A 25 -4.00 11.07 -16.51
C ALA A 25 -4.41 10.65 -15.09
N PRO A 26 -3.69 9.73 -14.43
CA PRO A 26 -4.02 9.27 -13.08
C PRO A 26 -4.20 10.40 -12.07
N GLY A 27 -3.42 11.48 -12.18
CA GLY A 27 -3.54 12.67 -11.32
C GLY A 27 -4.91 13.36 -11.40
N ARG A 28 -5.63 13.26 -12.52
CA ARG A 28 -6.98 13.83 -12.64
C ARG A 28 -8.01 12.99 -11.89
N TRP A 29 -7.89 11.67 -11.93
CA TRP A 29 -8.75 10.79 -11.12
C TRP A 29 -8.52 11.00 -9.63
N LEU A 30 -7.24 11.15 -9.22
CA LEU A 30 -6.84 11.53 -7.86
C LEU A 30 -7.49 12.85 -7.42
N ALA A 31 -7.46 13.88 -8.26
CA ALA A 31 -8.07 15.16 -7.91
C ALA A 31 -9.60 15.08 -7.80
N LEU A 32 -10.24 14.45 -8.78
CA LEU A 32 -11.70 14.30 -8.81
C LEU A 32 -12.22 13.47 -7.63
N MET A 33 -11.53 12.38 -7.27
CA MET A 33 -11.95 11.58 -6.12
C MET A 33 -11.86 12.39 -4.82
N LEU A 34 -10.81 13.20 -4.65
CA LEU A 34 -10.65 14.05 -3.47
C LEU A 34 -11.71 15.16 -3.40
N LEU A 35 -12.09 15.74 -4.54
CA LEU A 35 -13.17 16.73 -4.61
C LEU A 35 -14.53 16.12 -4.30
N ALA A 36 -14.81 14.91 -4.80
CA ALA A 36 -16.02 14.19 -4.43
C ALA A 36 -16.06 13.89 -2.92
N LEU A 37 -14.92 13.52 -2.32
CA LEU A 37 -14.81 13.33 -0.87
C LEU A 37 -15.04 14.64 -0.10
N HIS A 38 -14.49 15.76 -0.57
CA HIS A 38 -14.72 17.08 0.02
C HIS A 38 -16.21 17.42 0.04
N ALA A 39 -16.86 17.22 -1.09
CA ALA A 39 -18.28 17.48 -1.26
C ALA A 39 -19.13 16.62 -0.31
N ALA A 40 -18.81 15.34 -0.17
CA ALA A 40 -19.50 14.44 0.74
C ALA A 40 -19.34 14.83 2.22
N VAL A 41 -18.12 15.20 2.63
CA VAL A 41 -17.78 15.34 4.05
C VAL A 41 -18.00 16.76 4.60
N VAL A 42 -17.88 17.78 3.76
CA VAL A 42 -17.78 19.19 4.21
C VAL A 42 -18.97 20.04 3.79
N LEU A 43 -19.70 19.70 2.71
CA LEU A 43 -20.79 20.54 2.23
C LEU A 43 -22.10 20.40 3.01
N ASP A 44 -22.16 19.47 3.98
CA ASP A 44 -23.34 19.20 4.83
C ASP A 44 -24.62 19.01 3.99
N ALA A 45 -24.50 18.20 2.94
CA ALA A 45 -25.59 17.93 2.01
C ALA A 45 -26.57 16.88 2.59
N GLU A 46 -27.76 16.80 2.00
CA GLU A 46 -28.72 15.74 2.32
C GLU A 46 -28.09 14.34 2.19
N ALA A 47 -28.53 13.41 3.04
CA ALA A 47 -27.93 12.06 3.13
C ALA A 47 -27.83 11.33 1.77
N ALA A 48 -28.81 11.51 0.88
CA ALA A 48 -28.78 10.93 -0.46
C ALA A 48 -27.66 11.52 -1.33
N VAL A 49 -27.46 12.83 -1.27
CA VAL A 49 -26.41 13.55 -1.99
C VAL A 49 -25.03 13.18 -1.45
N THR A 50 -24.89 13.12 -0.13
CA THR A 50 -23.65 12.68 0.54
C THR A 50 -23.27 11.26 0.10
N ARG A 51 -24.23 10.32 0.11
CA ARG A 51 -23.99 8.95 -0.37
C ARG A 51 -23.63 8.90 -1.86
N ALA A 52 -24.26 9.73 -2.70
CA ALA A 52 -23.92 9.80 -4.12
C ALA A 52 -22.47 10.29 -4.33
N PHE A 53 -22.02 11.28 -3.57
CA PHE A 53 -20.63 11.73 -3.61
C PHE A 53 -19.64 10.70 -3.05
N LEU A 54 -20.01 9.95 -2.00
CA LEU A 54 -19.18 8.84 -1.50
C LEU A 54 -19.06 7.70 -2.52
N LEU A 55 -20.17 7.35 -3.20
CA LEU A 55 -20.16 6.38 -4.29
C LEU A 55 -19.30 6.88 -5.47
N ALA A 56 -19.41 8.15 -5.82
CA ALA A 56 -18.57 8.77 -6.85
C ALA A 56 -17.09 8.75 -6.45
N HIS A 57 -16.77 9.13 -5.20
CA HIS A 57 -15.41 9.04 -4.64
C HIS A 57 -14.85 7.63 -4.78
N TYR A 58 -15.64 6.62 -4.40
CA TYR A 58 -15.24 5.23 -4.46
C TYR A 58 -15.04 4.73 -5.91
N GLY A 59 -15.93 5.11 -6.82
CA GLY A 59 -15.79 4.79 -8.24
C GLY A 59 -14.52 5.42 -8.85
N LEU A 60 -14.26 6.69 -8.52
CA LEU A 60 -13.05 7.40 -8.96
C LEU A 60 -11.78 6.82 -8.33
N PHE A 61 -11.84 6.32 -7.09
CA PHE A 61 -10.75 5.60 -6.44
C PHE A 61 -10.35 4.32 -7.20
N LEU A 62 -11.33 3.52 -7.64
CA LEU A 62 -11.07 2.33 -8.45
C LEU A 62 -10.46 2.65 -9.83
N LEU A 63 -10.80 3.81 -10.39
CA LEU A 63 -10.21 4.30 -11.64
C LEU A 63 -8.79 4.85 -11.45
N TRP A 64 -8.54 5.52 -10.34
CA TRP A 64 -7.21 6.04 -9.98
C TRP A 64 -6.22 4.90 -9.69
N GLN A 65 -6.61 3.91 -8.89
CA GLN A 65 -5.79 2.75 -8.59
C GLN A 65 -6.50 1.48 -9.09
N PRO A 66 -6.16 0.99 -10.30
CA PRO A 66 -6.74 -0.23 -10.83
C PRO A 66 -6.22 -1.43 -10.04
N VAL A 67 -6.95 -1.81 -8.98
CA VAL A 67 -6.72 -3.05 -8.21
C VAL A 67 -6.96 -4.28 -9.10
N VAL A 68 -7.79 -4.13 -10.12
CA VAL A 68 -8.12 -5.16 -11.11
C VAL A 68 -7.19 -5.02 -12.32
N ARG A 69 -6.04 -5.71 -12.29
CA ARG A 69 -5.24 -5.90 -13.51
C ARG A 69 -5.95 -6.90 -14.42
N SER A 70 -6.09 -6.56 -15.71
CA SER A 70 -6.91 -7.28 -16.69
C SER A 70 -6.37 -8.65 -17.13
N GLU A 71 -5.37 -9.21 -16.45
CA GLU A 71 -4.68 -10.44 -16.89
C GLU A 71 -4.89 -11.64 -15.96
N SER A 72 -5.37 -11.44 -14.73
CA SER A 72 -5.73 -12.52 -13.81
C SER A 72 -7.23 -12.49 -13.52
N ARG A 73 -7.89 -13.65 -13.66
CA ARG A 73 -9.31 -13.81 -13.29
C ARG A 73 -9.53 -13.21 -11.91
N ILE A 74 -10.55 -12.37 -11.76
CA ILE A 74 -10.88 -11.74 -10.49
C ILE A 74 -11.28 -12.85 -9.52
N GLU A 75 -10.40 -13.19 -8.58
CA GLU A 75 -10.77 -14.07 -7.48
C GLU A 75 -11.78 -13.33 -6.60
N PRO A 76 -13.00 -13.86 -6.40
CA PRO A 76 -14.03 -13.21 -5.58
C PRO A 76 -13.55 -12.89 -4.17
N ARG A 77 -12.58 -13.66 -3.66
CA ARG A 77 -11.92 -13.48 -2.36
C ARG A 77 -11.20 -12.14 -2.24
N LEU A 78 -10.57 -11.66 -3.31
CA LEU A 78 -9.84 -10.39 -3.32
C LEU A 78 -10.76 -9.19 -3.57
N ALA A 79 -11.89 -9.40 -4.24
CA ALA A 79 -12.89 -8.36 -4.49
C ALA A 79 -13.77 -8.07 -3.25
N LEU A 80 -14.06 -9.09 -2.43
CA LEU A 80 -14.91 -8.97 -1.25
C LEU A 80 -14.50 -7.83 -0.28
N PRO A 81 -13.24 -7.71 0.18
CA PRO A 81 -12.88 -6.67 1.15
C PRO A 81 -13.01 -5.25 0.57
N VAL A 82 -12.75 -5.10 -0.73
CA VAL A 82 -12.90 -3.84 -1.47
C VAL A 82 -14.36 -3.41 -1.44
N PHE A 83 -15.28 -4.26 -1.89
CA PHE A 83 -16.72 -3.94 -1.85
C PHE A 83 -17.28 -3.82 -0.43
N ALA A 84 -16.79 -4.60 0.53
CA ALA A 84 -17.20 -4.49 1.93
C ALA A 84 -16.81 -3.13 2.52
N MET A 85 -15.61 -2.63 2.24
CA MET A 85 -15.19 -1.29 2.66
C MET A 85 -16.02 -0.20 2.00
N ALA A 86 -16.36 -0.34 0.71
CA ALA A 86 -17.25 0.58 0.01
C ALA A 86 -18.64 0.65 0.67
N ALA A 87 -19.21 -0.52 0.98
CA ALA A 87 -20.49 -0.64 1.66
C ALA A 87 -20.40 -0.03 3.07
N LEU A 88 -19.32 -0.30 3.80
CA LEU A 88 -19.10 0.29 5.12
C LEU A 88 -19.07 1.82 5.05
N LEU A 89 -18.35 2.40 4.09
CA LEU A 89 -18.24 3.85 3.92
C LEU A 89 -19.58 4.52 3.58
N VAL A 90 -20.41 3.88 2.74
CA VAL A 90 -21.66 4.46 2.24
C VAL A 90 -22.86 4.21 3.17
N LEU A 91 -22.89 3.05 3.82
CA LEU A 91 -24.02 2.63 4.66
C LEU A 91 -23.83 3.01 6.12
N VAL A 92 -22.58 3.05 6.61
CA VAL A 92 -22.29 3.39 8.00
C VAL A 92 -21.91 4.87 8.06
N ASP A 93 -22.88 5.69 8.48
CA ASP A 93 -22.66 7.10 8.74
C ASP A 93 -21.88 7.29 10.06
N SER A 94 -20.58 7.01 10.01
CA SER A 94 -19.69 7.06 11.16
C SER A 94 -18.43 7.83 10.83
N THR A 95 -18.19 8.89 11.60
CA THR A 95 -16.97 9.71 11.53
C THR A 95 -15.71 8.86 11.77
N TRP A 96 -15.80 7.79 12.56
CA TRP A 96 -14.70 6.85 12.79
C TRP A 96 -14.36 6.01 11.57
N VAL A 97 -15.38 5.55 10.84
CA VAL A 97 -15.19 4.85 9.56
C VAL A 97 -14.54 5.80 8.55
N MET A 98 -14.98 7.06 8.50
CA MET A 98 -14.36 8.08 7.66
C MET A 98 -12.90 8.37 8.06
N ALA A 99 -12.60 8.44 9.36
CA ALA A 99 -11.25 8.64 9.86
C ALA A 99 -10.32 7.48 9.47
N LEU A 100 -10.81 6.23 9.62
CA LEU A 100 -10.11 5.03 9.18
C LEU A 100 -9.86 5.04 7.67
N TRP A 101 -10.89 5.37 6.89
CA TRP A 101 -10.77 5.48 5.44
C TRP A 101 -9.73 6.52 5.02
N LEU A 102 -9.76 7.71 5.62
CA LEU A 102 -8.78 8.77 5.36
C LEU A 102 -7.36 8.36 5.74
N ALA A 103 -7.16 7.65 6.85
CA ALA A 103 -5.85 7.14 7.25
C ALA A 103 -5.29 6.12 6.23
N ILE A 104 -6.13 5.18 5.79
CA ILE A 104 -5.77 4.20 4.75
C ILE A 104 -5.45 4.92 3.44
N LEU A 105 -6.31 5.85 3.02
CA LEU A 105 -6.16 6.60 1.78
C LEU A 105 -4.88 7.47 1.80
N ALA A 106 -4.59 8.14 2.92
CA ALA A 106 -3.36 8.92 3.10
C ALA A 106 -2.12 8.01 3.06
N GLY A 107 -2.16 6.85 3.72
CA GLY A 107 -1.09 5.84 3.64
C GLY A 107 -0.81 5.42 2.20
N LEU A 108 -1.87 5.12 1.44
CA LEU A 108 -1.78 4.71 0.04
C LEU A 108 -1.24 5.82 -0.87
N MET A 109 -1.70 7.06 -0.70
CA MET A 109 -1.16 8.22 -1.41
C MET A 109 0.31 8.47 -1.08
N GLY A 110 0.71 8.27 0.18
CA GLY A 110 2.09 8.39 0.62
C GLY A 110 3.00 7.34 -0.03
N ALA A 111 2.58 6.08 -0.04
CA ALA A 111 3.29 4.98 -0.71
C ALA A 111 3.54 5.27 -2.19
N VAL A 112 2.47 5.61 -2.90
CA VAL A 112 2.56 5.92 -4.33
C VAL A 112 3.38 7.20 -4.54
N GLY A 113 3.25 8.21 -3.68
CA GLY A 113 4.02 9.44 -3.76
C GLY A 113 5.53 9.24 -3.58
N THR A 114 5.95 8.29 -2.74
CA THR A 114 7.39 8.00 -2.51
C THR A 114 8.05 7.26 -3.66
N SER A 115 7.31 6.50 -4.46
CA SER A 115 7.86 5.77 -5.60
C SER A 115 7.97 6.61 -6.88
N GLN A 116 7.40 7.81 -6.91
CA GLN A 116 7.50 8.72 -8.05
C GLN A 116 8.87 9.43 -8.09
N ASN A 117 9.66 9.14 -9.12
CA ASN A 117 10.92 9.84 -9.38
C ASN A 117 10.75 11.25 -9.98
N GLU A 118 9.63 11.54 -10.65
CA GLU A 118 9.40 12.83 -11.27
C GLU A 118 8.75 13.83 -10.30
N ARG A 119 9.19 15.10 -10.36
CA ARG A 119 8.76 16.17 -9.44
C ARG A 119 7.25 16.45 -9.50
N VAL A 120 6.68 16.45 -10.70
CA VAL A 120 5.27 16.80 -10.95
C VAL A 120 4.31 15.76 -10.35
N PRO A 121 4.40 14.46 -10.68
CA PRO A 121 3.56 13.45 -10.02
C PRO A 121 3.77 13.42 -8.51
N ARG A 122 5.03 13.55 -8.05
CA ARG A 122 5.33 13.58 -6.61
C ARG A 122 4.63 14.74 -5.90
N LEU A 123 4.62 15.93 -6.50
CA LEU A 123 3.88 17.09 -5.96
C LEU A 123 2.37 16.80 -5.87
N ALA A 124 1.78 16.20 -6.91
CA ALA A 124 0.36 15.84 -6.90
C ALA A 124 0.00 14.92 -5.72
N TYR A 125 0.82 13.90 -5.45
CA TYR A 125 0.62 13.01 -4.31
C TYR A 125 0.89 13.69 -2.96
N LEU A 126 1.86 14.60 -2.87
CA LEU A 126 2.08 15.39 -1.66
C LEU A 126 0.90 16.33 -1.37
N LEU A 127 0.32 16.96 -2.39
CA LEU A 127 -0.89 17.77 -2.25
C LEU A 127 -2.10 16.92 -1.82
N ALA A 128 -2.25 15.73 -2.39
CA ALA A 128 -3.29 14.79 -2.01
C ALA A 128 -3.13 14.33 -0.55
N LEU A 129 -1.91 13.96 -0.16
CA LEU A 129 -1.59 13.59 1.22
C LEU A 129 -1.85 14.73 2.20
N ALA A 130 -1.42 15.95 1.87
CA ALA A 130 -1.66 17.14 2.69
C ALA A 130 -3.15 17.42 2.84
N TYR A 131 -3.93 17.30 1.76
CA TYR A 131 -5.39 17.42 1.79
C TYR A 131 -6.02 16.37 2.71
N SER A 132 -5.67 15.08 2.57
CA SER A 132 -6.23 14.00 3.37
C SER A 132 -5.89 14.14 4.86
N LEU A 133 -4.65 14.50 5.19
CA LEU A 133 -4.22 14.77 6.56
C LEU A 133 -4.97 15.98 7.15
N ALA A 134 -5.09 17.06 6.39
CA ALA A 134 -5.77 18.25 6.86
C ALA A 134 -7.27 18.02 7.03
N LEU A 135 -7.92 17.28 6.12
CA LEU A 135 -9.33 16.91 6.26
C LEU A 135 -9.55 16.00 7.48
N LEU A 136 -8.65 15.02 7.69
CA LEU A 136 -8.70 14.14 8.84
C LEU A 136 -8.55 14.91 10.17
N LEU A 137 -7.50 15.71 10.30
CA LEU A 137 -7.15 16.38 11.55
C LEU A 137 -7.99 17.65 11.81
N ALA A 138 -8.33 18.41 10.77
CA ALA A 138 -9.05 19.67 10.96
C ALA A 138 -10.56 19.53 10.93
N TRP A 139 -11.12 18.46 10.35
CA TRP A 139 -12.58 18.30 10.19
C TRP A 139 -13.13 17.03 10.82
N VAL A 140 -12.64 15.86 10.39
CA VAL A 140 -13.22 14.56 10.77
C VAL A 140 -12.92 14.22 12.23
N LEU A 141 -11.67 14.39 12.66
CA LEU A 141 -11.25 14.04 14.01
C LEU A 141 -11.91 14.92 15.09
N PRO A 142 -11.97 16.26 15.00
CA PRO A 142 -12.67 17.10 15.98
C PRO A 142 -14.14 16.72 16.20
N GLN A 143 -14.85 16.36 15.12
CA GLN A 143 -16.24 15.94 15.18
C GLN A 143 -16.38 14.60 15.94
N SER A 144 -15.47 13.65 15.70
CA SER A 144 -15.46 12.35 16.38
C SER A 144 -15.17 12.43 17.89
N LEU A 145 -14.52 13.52 18.34
CA LEU A 145 -14.04 13.71 19.71
C LEU A 145 -14.97 14.53 20.62
N GLY A 146 -16.23 14.73 20.19
CA GLY A 146 -17.24 15.39 21.02
C GLY A 146 -17.54 16.83 20.64
N GLY A 147 -17.57 17.15 19.34
CA GLY A 147 -18.27 18.33 18.82
C GLY A 147 -17.76 19.67 19.34
N THR A 148 -16.45 19.81 19.56
CA THR A 148 -15.87 21.14 19.75
C THR A 148 -15.99 21.89 18.42
N SER A 149 -16.90 22.85 18.37
CA SER A 149 -17.04 23.73 17.23
C SER A 149 -15.69 24.41 16.99
N LEU A 150 -15.12 24.16 15.80
CA LEU A 150 -13.97 24.91 15.32
C LEU A 150 -14.34 26.40 15.35
N PRO A 151 -13.40 27.31 15.63
CA PRO A 151 -13.62 28.73 15.40
C PRO A 151 -14.16 28.96 13.98
N ASP A 152 -15.11 29.87 13.82
CA ASP A 152 -15.80 30.10 12.54
C ASP A 152 -14.82 30.37 11.38
N GLU A 153 -13.70 31.04 11.68
CA GLU A 153 -12.60 31.28 10.75
C GLU A 153 -12.00 29.99 10.20
N LEU A 154 -11.74 29.02 11.08
CA LEU A 154 -11.13 27.74 10.71
C LEU A 154 -12.12 26.86 9.94
N ASN A 155 -13.42 26.95 10.26
CA ASN A 155 -14.49 26.30 9.50
C ASN A 155 -14.51 26.83 8.05
N TRP A 156 -14.46 28.16 7.86
CA TRP A 156 -14.35 28.78 6.55
C TRP A 156 -13.11 28.32 5.77
N VAL A 157 -11.94 28.28 6.42
CA VAL A 157 -10.69 27.81 5.81
C VAL A 157 -10.79 26.35 5.37
N VAL A 158 -11.38 25.47 6.18
CA VAL A 158 -11.57 24.06 5.80
C VAL A 158 -12.59 23.94 4.66
N ARG A 159 -13.69 24.69 4.70
CA ARG A 159 -14.74 24.58 3.68
C ARG A 159 -14.29 25.05 2.29
N TYR A 160 -13.54 26.16 2.23
CA TYR A 160 -13.20 26.81 0.96
C TYR A 160 -11.70 26.80 0.63
N GLY A 161 -10.82 26.75 1.63
CA GLY A 161 -9.37 26.70 1.42
C GLY A 161 -8.86 25.30 1.11
N LEU A 162 -9.34 24.27 1.81
CA LEU A 162 -8.93 22.88 1.59
C LEU A 162 -9.11 22.35 0.15
N PRO A 163 -10.24 22.61 -0.56
CA PRO A 163 -10.44 22.09 -1.91
C PRO A 163 -9.49 22.72 -2.95
N ILE A 164 -8.78 23.81 -2.60
CA ILE A 164 -7.74 24.39 -3.47
C ILE A 164 -6.61 23.39 -3.73
N LEU A 165 -6.28 22.52 -2.77
CA LEU A 165 -5.23 21.50 -2.92
C LEU A 165 -5.56 20.50 -4.04
N PRO A 166 -6.71 19.80 -4.03
CA PRO A 166 -7.09 18.93 -5.13
C PRO A 166 -7.42 19.70 -6.42
N LEU A 167 -7.88 20.95 -6.35
CA LEU A 167 -7.98 21.81 -7.56
C LEU A 167 -6.61 22.03 -8.20
N ALA A 168 -5.58 22.33 -7.41
CA ALA A 168 -4.22 22.52 -7.91
C ALA A 168 -3.72 21.28 -8.66
N ILE A 169 -4.05 20.07 -8.17
CA ILE A 169 -3.73 18.80 -8.84
C ILE A 169 -4.30 18.72 -10.26
N LEU A 170 -5.49 19.28 -10.52
CA LEU A 170 -6.08 19.28 -11.87
C LEU A 170 -5.27 20.09 -12.89
N PHE A 171 -4.55 21.11 -12.42
CA PHE A 171 -3.74 21.99 -13.26
C PHE A 171 -2.31 21.46 -13.48
N LEU A 172 -1.89 20.42 -12.75
CA LEU A 172 -0.56 19.83 -12.97
C LEU A 172 -0.49 19.10 -14.33
N PRO A 173 0.68 19.13 -14.99
CA PRO A 173 0.89 18.43 -16.26
C PRO A 173 0.60 16.93 -16.14
N ALA A 174 -0.09 16.39 -17.15
CA ALA A 174 -0.41 14.97 -17.25
C ALA A 174 0.86 14.15 -17.54
N SER A 175 1.46 13.60 -16.50
CA SER A 175 2.56 12.63 -16.59
C SER A 175 2.02 11.19 -16.62
N ARG A 176 2.50 10.37 -17.55
CA ARG A 176 2.17 8.94 -17.57
C ARG A 176 2.85 8.26 -16.40
N GLN A 177 2.06 7.69 -15.50
CA GLN A 177 2.58 6.94 -14.37
C GLN A 177 3.21 5.64 -14.89
N LYS A 178 4.50 5.43 -14.63
CA LYS A 178 5.12 4.10 -14.73
C LYS A 178 4.81 3.38 -13.42
N THR A 179 3.79 2.54 -13.43
CA THR A 179 3.37 1.75 -12.27
C THR A 179 4.33 0.58 -12.04
N ALA A 180 5.52 0.86 -11.52
CA ALA A 180 6.35 -0.17 -10.91
C ALA A 180 5.97 -0.23 -9.42
N SER A 181 4.95 -1.03 -9.08
CA SER A 181 4.60 -1.27 -7.68
C SER A 181 5.71 -2.13 -7.06
N SER A 182 6.57 -1.53 -6.24
CA SER A 182 7.53 -2.28 -5.43
C SER A 182 6.85 -2.72 -4.13
N THR A 183 7.15 -3.92 -3.64
CA THR A 183 6.71 -4.39 -2.30
C THR A 183 7.09 -3.39 -1.21
N LEU A 184 8.19 -2.66 -1.42
CA LEU A 184 8.67 -1.61 -0.52
C LEU A 184 7.66 -0.45 -0.37
N ASP A 185 6.92 -0.11 -1.43
CA ASP A 185 5.94 0.98 -1.42
C ASP A 185 4.76 0.64 -0.51
N PHE A 186 4.32 -0.63 -0.50
CA PHE A 186 3.24 -1.10 0.37
C PHE A 186 3.60 -0.94 1.86
N VAL A 187 4.83 -1.31 2.24
CA VAL A 187 5.30 -1.20 3.63
C VAL A 187 5.30 0.26 4.07
N TYR A 188 5.78 1.19 3.24
CA TYR A 188 5.75 2.62 3.56
C TYR A 188 4.33 3.15 3.73
N GLY A 189 3.40 2.77 2.85
CA GLY A 189 2.01 3.19 2.96
C GLY A 189 1.31 2.63 4.19
N LEU A 190 1.58 1.37 4.52
CA LEU A 190 1.06 0.74 5.73
C LEU A 190 1.60 1.43 6.98
N MET A 191 2.92 1.66 7.05
CA MET A 191 3.54 2.39 8.17
C MET A 191 2.96 3.79 8.33
N LEU A 192 2.77 4.52 7.21
CA LEU A 192 2.19 5.85 7.23
C LEU A 192 0.73 5.83 7.72
N SER A 193 -0.09 4.90 7.22
CA SER A 193 -1.48 4.73 7.68
C SER A 193 -1.54 4.40 9.18
N LEU A 194 -0.71 3.48 9.65
CA LEU A 194 -0.62 3.11 11.06
C LEU A 194 -0.15 4.30 11.91
N LEU A 195 0.82 5.07 11.44
CA LEU A 195 1.27 6.27 12.13
C LEU A 195 0.12 7.30 12.27
N ILE A 196 -0.61 7.54 11.19
CA ILE A 196 -1.78 8.45 11.20
C ILE A 196 -2.84 7.93 12.17
N MET A 197 -3.10 6.62 12.18
CA MET A 197 -4.04 5.98 13.10
C MET A 197 -3.63 6.15 14.56
N VAL A 198 -2.34 5.93 14.86
CA VAL A 198 -1.78 6.13 16.20
C VAL A 198 -1.92 7.57 16.64
N VAL A 199 -1.68 8.54 15.75
CA VAL A 199 -1.90 9.96 16.05
C VAL A 199 -3.38 10.26 16.30
N ALA A 200 -4.30 9.73 15.48
CA ALA A 200 -5.73 9.95 15.64
C ALA A 200 -6.26 9.35 16.97
N LEU A 201 -5.91 8.10 17.25
CA LEU A 201 -6.27 7.40 18.50
C LEU A 201 -5.56 7.99 19.71
N GLY A 202 -4.31 8.45 19.55
CA GLY A 202 -3.57 9.13 20.61
C GLY A 202 -4.22 10.45 21.00
N ALA A 203 -4.67 11.24 20.02
CA ALA A 203 -5.41 12.48 20.29
C ALA A 203 -6.73 12.20 21.00
N PHE A 204 -7.46 11.14 20.59
CA PHE A 204 -8.62 10.65 21.32
C PHE A 204 -8.30 10.33 22.78
N ALA A 205 -7.26 9.53 23.02
CA ALA A 205 -6.87 9.10 24.35
C ALA A 205 -6.51 10.30 25.25
N VAL A 206 -5.79 11.29 24.71
CA VAL A 206 -5.45 12.51 25.46
C VAL A 206 -6.69 13.33 25.78
N VAL A 207 -7.61 13.53 24.84
CA VAL A 207 -8.89 14.22 25.12
C VAL A 207 -9.68 13.47 26.20
N ALA A 208 -9.78 12.14 26.08
CA ALA A 208 -10.56 11.31 27.00
C ALA A 208 -9.98 11.30 28.42
N VAL A 209 -8.66 11.26 28.57
CA VAL A 209 -7.98 11.17 29.87
C VAL A 209 -7.72 12.55 30.49
N ALA A 210 -7.16 13.48 29.71
CA ALA A 210 -6.73 14.78 30.22
C ALA A 210 -7.83 15.85 30.18
N LYS A 211 -8.95 15.59 29.48
CA LYS A 211 -10.08 16.52 29.31
C LYS A 211 -9.65 17.91 28.82
N VAL A 212 -8.60 17.95 27.99
CA VAL A 212 -8.07 19.18 27.38
C VAL A 212 -8.77 19.47 26.06
N SER A 213 -8.68 20.72 25.59
CA SER A 213 -9.18 21.11 24.27
C SER A 213 -8.51 20.29 23.16
N TYR A 214 -9.26 19.95 22.10
CA TYR A 214 -8.76 19.17 20.96
C TYR A 214 -7.41 19.67 20.39
N PRO A 215 -7.19 20.99 20.15
CA PRO A 215 -5.92 21.46 19.61
C PRO A 215 -4.74 21.13 20.53
N TRP A 216 -4.93 21.26 21.85
CA TRP A 216 -3.91 20.90 22.83
C TRP A 216 -3.66 19.39 22.89
N ALA A 217 -4.70 18.58 22.80
CA ALA A 217 -4.55 17.13 22.73
C ALA A 217 -3.73 16.72 21.50
N LEU A 218 -4.04 17.30 20.33
CA LEU A 218 -3.30 17.05 19.10
C LEU A 218 -1.83 17.44 19.23
N VAL A 219 -1.53 18.61 19.79
CA VAL A 219 -0.15 19.04 20.05
C VAL A 219 0.58 18.07 20.98
N GLN A 220 -0.05 17.63 22.08
CA GLN A 220 0.55 16.67 23.01
C GLN A 220 0.80 15.31 22.34
N THR A 221 -0.14 14.82 21.53
CA THR A 221 0.04 13.56 20.79
C THR A 221 1.15 13.67 19.75
N LEU A 222 1.22 14.77 18.99
CA LEU A 222 2.28 15.00 18.02
C LEU A 222 3.64 15.11 18.71
N LEU A 223 3.73 15.81 19.84
CA LEU A 223 4.96 15.92 20.62
C LEU A 223 5.37 14.55 21.20
N GLY A 224 4.42 13.80 21.76
CA GLY A 224 4.63 12.45 22.26
C GLY A 224 5.13 11.51 21.16
N MET A 225 4.52 11.59 19.96
CA MET A 225 4.95 10.83 18.80
C MET A 225 6.35 11.24 18.32
N ALA A 226 6.66 12.54 18.31
CA ALA A 226 7.99 13.04 17.96
C ALA A 226 9.04 12.53 18.95
N VAL A 227 8.77 12.58 20.25
CA VAL A 227 9.66 12.02 21.29
C VAL A 227 9.82 10.51 21.12
N LEU A 228 8.74 9.78 20.85
CA LEU A 228 8.79 8.34 20.59
C LEU A 228 9.64 8.01 19.37
N LEU A 229 9.44 8.71 18.25
CA LEU A 229 10.22 8.54 17.03
C LEU A 229 11.69 8.91 17.23
N LEU A 230 11.97 9.96 18.00
CA LEU A 230 13.35 10.33 18.38
C LEU A 230 13.99 9.27 19.26
N ALA A 231 13.28 8.74 20.24
CA ALA A 231 13.76 7.66 21.09
C ALA A 231 14.05 6.38 20.27
N LEU A 232 13.15 6.01 19.37
CA LEU A 232 13.36 4.90 18.43
C LEU A 232 14.55 5.15 17.50
N SER A 233 14.70 6.37 16.99
CA SER A 233 15.83 6.76 16.13
C SER A 233 17.16 6.66 16.89
N LEU A 234 17.20 7.13 18.14
CA LEU A 234 18.37 7.02 19.01
C LEU A 234 18.67 5.57 19.37
N LEU A 235 17.65 4.74 19.61
CA LEU A 235 17.82 3.32 19.92
C LEU A 235 18.33 2.52 18.70
N TRP A 236 17.94 2.92 17.49
CA TRP A 236 18.37 2.30 16.25
C TRP A 236 19.85 2.58 15.95
N ASN A 237 20.30 3.82 16.13
CA ASN A 237 21.69 4.24 15.90
C ASN A 237 22.23 5.16 17.03
N PRO A 238 22.55 4.60 18.20
CA PRO A 238 23.03 5.36 19.33
C PRO A 238 24.43 5.91 19.05
N ARG A 239 24.53 7.23 18.90
CA ARG A 239 25.79 7.95 18.61
C ARG A 239 26.83 7.90 19.75
N ALA A 240 26.50 7.26 20.88
CA ALA A 240 27.28 7.24 22.12
C ALA A 240 28.18 5.98 22.29
N GLY A 241 28.52 5.29 21.21
CA GLY A 241 29.44 4.13 21.24
C GLY A 241 28.82 2.80 21.68
N PHE A 242 27.49 2.73 21.82
CA PHE A 242 26.77 1.48 22.03
C PHE A 242 26.43 0.81 20.70
N SER A 243 26.46 -0.53 20.70
CA SER A 243 25.91 -1.39 19.65
C SER A 243 24.38 -1.27 19.66
N GLY A 244 23.80 -0.34 18.88
CA GLY A 244 22.34 -0.20 18.77
C GLY A 244 21.64 -1.42 18.17
N LEU A 245 20.29 -1.35 18.09
CA LEU A 245 19.50 -2.38 17.40
C LEU A 245 19.97 -2.64 15.97
N GLY A 246 20.47 -1.60 15.27
CA GLY A 246 21.03 -1.74 13.93
C GLY A 246 22.20 -2.72 13.82
N GLN A 247 23.05 -2.83 14.85
CA GLN A 247 24.16 -3.79 14.84
C GLN A 247 23.69 -5.22 15.10
N VAL A 248 22.66 -5.41 15.95
CA VAL A 248 22.03 -6.72 16.15
C VAL A 248 21.33 -7.17 14.88
N THR A 249 20.58 -6.28 14.20
CA THR A 249 19.96 -6.58 12.91
C THR A 249 21.00 -6.83 11.82
N SER A 250 22.09 -6.07 11.78
CA SER A 250 23.20 -6.33 10.85
C SER A 250 23.85 -7.68 11.12
N ARG A 251 24.12 -8.04 12.39
CA ARG A 251 24.61 -9.37 12.76
C ARG A 251 23.61 -10.47 12.40
N TYR A 252 22.32 -10.24 12.60
CA TYR A 252 21.27 -11.19 12.24
C TYR A 252 21.21 -11.39 10.72
N LEU A 253 21.14 -10.31 9.94
CA LEU A 253 21.14 -10.36 8.47
C LEU A 253 22.41 -11.00 7.92
N LEU A 254 23.58 -10.67 8.48
CA LEU A 254 24.84 -11.31 8.12
C LEU A 254 24.83 -12.79 8.49
N SER A 255 24.38 -13.15 9.70
CA SER A 255 24.30 -14.55 10.14
C SER A 255 23.32 -15.40 9.32
N VAL A 256 22.25 -14.79 8.80
CA VAL A 256 21.30 -15.45 7.88
C VAL A 256 21.87 -15.57 6.47
N GLY A 257 22.79 -14.69 6.06
CA GLY A 257 23.52 -14.77 4.79
C GLY A 257 24.67 -15.78 4.76
N LEU A 258 25.32 -16.06 5.90
CA LEU A 258 26.49 -16.94 5.99
C LEU A 258 26.25 -18.38 5.44
N PRO A 259 25.11 -19.06 5.70
CA PRO A 259 24.84 -20.38 5.12
C PRO A 259 24.71 -20.35 3.60
N PHE A 260 24.10 -19.30 3.05
CA PHE A 260 23.98 -19.12 1.60
C PHE A 260 25.33 -18.80 0.96
N GLU A 261 26.15 -17.95 1.58
CA GLU A 261 27.51 -17.68 1.10
C GLU A 261 28.37 -18.96 1.10
N GLY A 262 28.30 -19.76 2.17
CA GLY A 262 29.00 -21.04 2.25
C GLY A 262 28.51 -22.06 1.21
N TRP A 263 27.19 -22.11 0.95
CA TRP A 263 26.64 -22.91 -0.13
C TRP A 263 27.11 -22.42 -1.51
N ALA A 264 27.03 -21.11 -1.80
CA ALA A 264 27.43 -20.55 -3.09
C ALA A 264 28.92 -20.80 -3.39
N GLN A 265 29.78 -20.72 -2.36
CA GLN A 265 31.21 -20.98 -2.51
C GLN A 265 31.52 -22.47 -2.73
N ARG A 266 30.76 -23.38 -2.08
CA ARG A 266 30.83 -24.82 -2.37
C ARG A 266 30.34 -25.13 -3.78
N LEU A 267 29.22 -24.55 -4.20
CA LEU A 267 28.69 -24.71 -5.56
C LEU A 267 29.69 -24.25 -6.62
N ALA A 268 30.37 -23.12 -6.40
CA ALA A 268 31.42 -22.63 -7.30
C ALA A 268 32.62 -23.60 -7.36
N THR A 269 33.03 -24.15 -6.21
CA THR A 269 34.10 -25.15 -6.15
C THR A 269 33.69 -26.46 -6.83
N LEU A 270 32.43 -26.86 -6.68
CA LEU A 270 31.86 -28.04 -7.32
C LEU A 270 31.81 -27.88 -8.84
N ALA A 271 31.49 -26.67 -9.32
CA ALA A 271 31.43 -26.36 -10.75
C ALA A 271 32.81 -26.43 -11.43
N GLU A 272 33.90 -26.19 -10.70
CA GLU A 272 35.26 -26.33 -11.24
C GLU A 272 35.75 -27.78 -11.25
N ARG A 273 35.29 -28.61 -10.31
CA ARG A 273 35.78 -29.98 -10.11
C ARG A 273 34.95 -31.02 -10.86
N GLU A 274 33.63 -30.89 -10.80
CA GLU A 274 32.72 -31.89 -11.32
C GLU A 274 32.36 -31.58 -12.77
N ARG A 275 32.71 -32.49 -13.66
CA ARG A 275 32.47 -32.34 -15.11
C ARG A 275 31.20 -33.06 -15.58
N ASP A 276 30.64 -33.91 -14.72
CA ASP A 276 29.36 -34.58 -14.95
C ASP A 276 28.19 -33.71 -14.48
N PRO A 277 27.30 -33.25 -15.39
CA PRO A 277 26.18 -32.37 -15.03
C PRO A 277 25.23 -32.96 -13.99
N GLU A 278 25.03 -34.28 -14.02
CA GLU A 278 24.10 -34.99 -13.11
C GLU A 278 24.67 -35.05 -11.70
N SER A 279 25.95 -35.41 -11.57
CA SER A 279 26.65 -35.41 -10.28
C SER A 279 26.75 -34.00 -9.69
N PHE A 280 26.99 -32.99 -10.53
CA PHE A 280 26.97 -31.59 -10.10
C PHE A 280 25.61 -31.15 -9.53
N VAL A 281 24.52 -31.48 -10.22
CA VAL A 281 23.15 -31.16 -9.76
C VAL A 281 22.83 -31.89 -8.46
N ARG A 282 23.10 -33.20 -8.39
CA ARG A 282 22.83 -34.00 -7.19
C ARG A 282 23.56 -33.44 -5.98
N ASP A 283 24.86 -33.20 -6.11
CA ASP A 283 25.71 -32.85 -4.97
C ASP A 283 25.52 -31.37 -4.58
N GLY A 284 25.31 -30.47 -5.55
CA GLY A 284 24.98 -29.06 -5.29
C GLY A 284 23.60 -28.85 -4.65
N LEU A 285 22.64 -29.76 -4.91
CA LEU A 285 21.32 -29.75 -4.27
C LEU A 285 21.31 -30.47 -2.91
N ALA A 286 22.18 -31.45 -2.69
CA ALA A 286 22.34 -32.09 -1.38
C ALA A 286 22.83 -31.08 -0.32
N ASP A 287 23.73 -30.18 -0.71
CA ASP A 287 24.27 -29.12 0.16
C ASP A 287 23.24 -28.05 0.56
N LEU A 288 22.07 -27.99 -0.12
CA LEU A 288 21.00 -27.05 0.22
C LEU A 288 20.26 -27.42 1.51
N HIS A 289 20.46 -28.63 2.04
CA HIS A 289 19.93 -29.02 3.34
C HIS A 289 20.46 -28.15 4.49
N GLU A 290 21.63 -27.51 4.32
CA GLU A 290 22.16 -26.57 5.32
C GLU A 290 21.40 -25.23 5.37
N LEU A 291 20.57 -24.93 4.37
CA LEU A 291 19.73 -23.74 4.38
C LEU A 291 18.47 -23.99 5.22
N THR A 292 18.42 -23.39 6.41
CA THR A 292 17.32 -23.55 7.40
C THR A 292 15.93 -23.11 6.92
N TRP A 293 15.82 -22.53 5.72
CA TRP A 293 14.58 -22.02 5.13
C TRP A 293 14.03 -22.91 3.99
N ILE A 294 14.73 -23.98 3.62
CA ILE A 294 14.26 -24.99 2.66
C ILE A 294 14.01 -26.29 3.44
N ARG A 295 12.77 -26.77 3.49
CA ARG A 295 12.43 -28.03 4.19
C ARG A 295 12.82 -29.26 3.37
N GLY A 296 12.62 -29.20 2.06
CA GLY A 296 13.01 -30.27 1.16
C GLY A 296 12.77 -29.94 -0.30
N GLY A 297 12.96 -30.91 -1.17
CA GLY A 297 12.68 -30.79 -2.58
C GLY A 297 12.97 -32.05 -3.37
N HIS A 298 12.42 -32.09 -4.58
CA HIS A 298 12.63 -33.13 -5.58
C HIS A 298 13.29 -32.53 -6.81
N TRP A 299 14.30 -33.17 -7.34
CA TRP A 299 14.93 -32.79 -8.60
C TRP A 299 14.91 -33.95 -9.58
N GLN A 300 14.77 -33.62 -10.86
CA GLN A 300 14.83 -34.57 -11.95
C GLN A 300 15.54 -33.91 -13.12
N ALA A 301 16.63 -34.51 -13.54
CA ALA A 301 17.41 -34.11 -14.69
C ALA A 301 17.27 -35.14 -15.82
N ALA A 302 18.07 -35.01 -16.88
CA ALA A 302 17.92 -35.83 -18.08
C ALA A 302 18.27 -37.32 -17.85
N ARG A 303 19.12 -37.62 -16.86
CA ARG A 303 19.63 -38.97 -16.56
C ARG A 303 19.56 -39.37 -15.09
N GLY A 304 19.07 -38.50 -14.20
CA GLY A 304 19.00 -38.74 -12.77
C GLY A 304 17.79 -38.08 -12.11
N GLU A 305 17.36 -38.65 -10.98
CA GLU A 305 16.33 -38.10 -10.10
C GLU A 305 16.76 -38.24 -8.64
N GLY A 306 16.27 -37.34 -7.78
CA GLY A 306 16.59 -37.39 -6.37
C GLY A 306 15.70 -36.51 -5.51
N VAL A 307 15.69 -36.83 -4.21
CA VAL A 307 14.94 -36.10 -3.17
C VAL A 307 15.91 -35.68 -2.08
N PHE A 308 15.72 -34.48 -1.54
CA PHE A 308 16.42 -33.99 -0.36
C PHE A 308 15.43 -33.39 0.64
N GLY A 309 15.74 -33.50 1.93
CA GLY A 309 14.91 -32.95 3.01
C GLY A 309 13.57 -33.68 3.24
N GLU A 310 12.62 -32.98 3.89
CA GLU A 310 11.31 -33.50 4.28
C GLU A 310 10.17 -32.92 3.41
N PRO A 311 9.12 -33.71 3.12
CA PRO A 311 7.96 -33.24 2.37
C PRO A 311 7.16 -32.18 3.13
N ALA A 312 6.91 -31.05 2.48
CA ALA A 312 6.11 -29.94 3.02
C ALA A 312 4.86 -29.66 2.17
N GLU A 313 3.90 -28.96 2.75
CA GLU A 313 2.56 -28.73 2.17
C GLU A 313 2.58 -27.75 0.99
N HIS A 314 3.53 -26.81 0.96
CA HIS A 314 3.69 -25.86 -0.14
C HIS A 314 4.87 -26.25 -1.02
N SER A 315 4.61 -26.34 -2.34
CA SER A 315 5.66 -26.64 -3.32
C SER A 315 5.70 -25.64 -4.47
N VAL A 316 6.91 -25.33 -4.93
CA VAL A 316 7.18 -24.46 -6.08
C VAL A 316 8.04 -25.24 -7.06
N SER A 317 7.49 -25.53 -8.24
CA SER A 317 8.22 -26.21 -9.31
C SER A 317 8.75 -25.23 -10.35
N HIS A 318 10.00 -25.45 -10.76
CA HIS A 318 10.65 -24.70 -11.82
C HIS A 318 11.34 -25.68 -12.76
N ALA A 319 11.10 -25.53 -14.08
CA ALA A 319 11.70 -26.37 -15.10
C ALA A 319 12.57 -25.50 -16.03
N PHE A 320 13.81 -25.91 -16.27
CA PHE A 320 14.73 -25.22 -17.14
C PHE A 320 15.65 -26.19 -17.88
N HIS A 321 15.64 -26.16 -19.22
CA HIS A 321 16.54 -26.91 -20.11
C HIS A 321 16.81 -28.38 -19.71
N GLY A 322 15.76 -29.12 -19.34
CA GLY A 322 15.84 -30.55 -18.99
C GLY A 322 16.07 -30.85 -17.51
N LEU A 323 16.17 -29.84 -16.66
CA LEU A 323 16.17 -29.94 -15.20
C LEU A 323 14.82 -29.45 -14.66
N SER A 324 14.12 -30.30 -13.91
CA SER A 324 12.96 -29.93 -13.11
C SER A 324 13.32 -29.96 -11.64
N LEU A 325 12.97 -28.89 -10.94
CA LEU A 325 13.26 -28.67 -9.52
C LEU A 325 11.96 -28.32 -8.84
N THR A 326 11.59 -29.08 -7.83
CA THR A 326 10.41 -28.85 -7.00
C THR A 326 10.87 -28.58 -5.58
N TRP A 327 10.78 -27.33 -5.16
CA TRP A 327 11.09 -26.90 -3.80
C TRP A 327 9.88 -27.12 -2.90
N GLN A 328 10.11 -27.54 -1.66
CA GLN A 328 9.08 -27.74 -0.65
C GLN A 328 9.43 -26.88 0.57
N SER A 329 8.51 -26.00 0.97
CA SER A 329 8.62 -25.10 2.12
C SER A 329 7.47 -25.31 3.10
#